data_AF-A0A0B6XV05-F1
#
_entry.id   AF-A0A0B6XV05-F1
#
_cell.length_a   1.000
_cell.length_b   1.000
_cell.length_c   1.000
_cell.angle_alpha   90.00
_cell.angle_beta   90.00
_cell.angle_gamma   90.00
#
_symmetry.space_group_name_H-M   'P 1'
#
loop_
_entity.id
_entity.type
_entity.pdbx_description
1 polymer ?
#
loop_
_entity_poly.entity_id
_entity_poly.type
_entity_poly.pdbx_seq_one_letter_code
_entity_poly.pdbx_strand_id
1 'polypeptide(L)'
;VRNYTIQYRKRGENWQTVEGTIKPLTTSYKVNRLLPNTWYSFRVAAVNDIGASDFSAVTNEVQTLPDKPDGSPQNVKISAVTRTS
;
A
#
# COMPACT_ATOMS: atom_id res chain seq x y z
N VAL A 1 23.70 2.85 12.18
CA VAL A 1 22.70 2.42 11.18
C VAL A 1 23.38 2.21 9.86
N ARG A 2 23.39 0.99 9.34
CA ARG A 2 23.97 0.71 8.01
C ARG A 2 22.92 0.83 6.93
N ASN A 3 21.69 0.39 7.18
CA ASN A 3 20.56 0.50 6.25
C ASN A 3 19.22 0.59 7.00
N TYR A 4 18.13 0.89 6.29
CA TYR A 4 16.76 0.77 6.81
C TYR A 4 15.96 -0.28 6.04
N THR A 5 15.02 -0.92 6.74
CA THR A 5 14.04 -1.85 6.18
C THR A 5 12.64 -1.31 6.45
N ILE A 6 11.84 -1.18 5.40
CA ILE A 6 10.43 -0.79 5.52
C ILE A 6 9.57 -2.04 5.37
N GLN A 7 8.55 -2.12 6.21
CA GLN A 7 7.46 -3.07 6.03
C GLN A 7 6.16 -2.31 5.82
N TYR A 8 5.31 -2.90 4.98
CA TYR A 8 3.96 -2.43 4.73
C TYR A 8 2.99 -3.60 4.90
N ARG A 9 1.76 -3.30 5.29
CA ARG A 9 0.69 -4.29 5.27
C ARG A 9 -0.56 -3.65 4.73
N LYS A 10 -1.35 -4.45 4.02
CA LYS A 10 -2.72 -4.11 3.71
C LYS A 10 -3.59 -4.33 4.95
N ARG A 11 -4.67 -3.56 5.07
CA ARG A 11 -5.65 -3.71 6.15
C ARG A 11 -6.15 -5.16 6.23
N GLY A 12 -5.89 -5.82 7.36
CA GLY A 12 -6.28 -7.21 7.61
C GLY A 12 -5.30 -8.27 7.09
N GLU A 13 -4.17 -7.88 6.51
CA GLU A 13 -3.13 -8.81 6.02
C GLU A 13 -1.86 -8.77 6.87
N ASN A 14 -0.98 -9.75 6.63
CA ASN A 14 0.34 -9.84 7.26
C ASN A 14 1.30 -8.76 6.76
N TRP A 15 2.32 -8.48 7.56
CA TRP A 15 3.40 -7.57 7.18
C TRP A 15 4.23 -8.14 6.03
N GLN A 16 4.45 -7.31 5.03
CA GLN A 16 5.32 -7.57 3.89
C GLN A 16 6.53 -6.64 3.97
N THR A 17 7.70 -7.16 3.61
CA THR A 17 8.93 -6.37 3.55
C THR A 17 9.07 -5.76 2.16
N VAL A 18 9.35 -4.46 2.12
CA VAL A 18 9.68 -3.76 0.87
C VAL A 18 10.97 -4.34 0.32
N GLU A 19 10.96 -4.72 -0.95
CA GLU A 19 12.17 -5.12 -1.65
C GLU A 19 13.09 -3.91 -1.88
N GLY A 20 14.26 -3.95 -1.25
CA GLY A 20 15.30 -2.95 -1.44
C GLY A 20 15.94 -2.51 -0.14
N THR A 21 17.26 -2.32 -0.19
CA THR A 21 18.03 -1.80 0.93
C THR A 21 18.03 -0.28 0.88
N ILE A 22 17.53 0.36 1.94
CA ILE A 22 17.45 1.82 2.02
C ILE A 22 18.73 2.33 2.65
N LYS A 23 19.41 3.24 1.94
CA LYS A 23 20.65 3.86 2.42
C LYS A 23 20.41 4.62 3.73
N PRO A 24 21.41 4.69 4.62
CA PRO A 24 21.24 5.27 5.96
C PRO A 24 21.04 6.78 5.96
N LEU A 25 21.38 7.48 4.86
CA LEU A 25 21.18 8.92 4.70
C LEU A 25 19.85 9.27 3.99
N THR A 26 19.07 8.25 3.59
CA THR A 26 17.80 8.46 2.91
C THR A 26 16.70 8.70 3.92
N THR A 27 16.04 9.86 3.84
CA THR A 27 14.90 10.22 4.71
C THR A 27 13.54 9.97 4.05
N SER A 28 13.52 9.65 2.75
CA SER A 28 12.30 9.41 1.98
C SER A 28 12.42 8.16 1.10
N TYR A 29 11.41 7.30 1.12
CA TYR A 29 11.35 6.12 0.26
C TYR A 29 9.94 5.96 -0.34
N LYS A 30 9.86 5.58 -1.62
CA LYS A 30 8.59 5.35 -2.32
C LYS A 30 8.34 3.85 -2.47
N VAL A 31 7.30 3.35 -1.81
CA VAL A 31 6.82 1.97 -1.99
C VAL A 31 5.97 1.90 -3.25
N ASN A 32 6.33 0.99 -4.17
CA ASN A 32 5.63 0.79 -5.44
C ASN A 32 4.79 -0.50 -5.41
N ARG A 33 3.98 -0.73 -6.45
CA ARG A 33 3.16 -1.95 -6.64
C ARG A 33 2.13 -2.17 -5.52
N LEU A 34 1.60 -1.09 -4.95
CA LEU A 34 0.46 -1.14 -4.04
C LEU A 34 -0.83 -1.27 -4.84
N LEU A 35 -1.83 -1.94 -4.28
CA LEU A 35 -3.15 -2.04 -4.89
C LEU A 35 -3.88 -0.69 -4.80
N PRO A 36 -4.67 -0.31 -5.82
CA PRO A 36 -5.46 0.91 -5.79
C PRO A 36 -6.62 0.81 -4.81
N ASN A 37 -7.12 1.97 -4.36
CA ASN A 37 -8.26 2.08 -3.43
C ASN A 37 -8.15 1.17 -2.19
N THR A 38 -6.94 1.01 -1.66
CA THR A 38 -6.63 0.02 -0.63
C THR A 38 -5.93 0.69 0.55
N TRP A 39 -6.32 0.30 1.76
CA TRP A 39 -5.75 0.80 3.00
C TRP A 39 -4.46 0.07 3.37
N TYR A 40 -3.40 0.83 3.64
CA TYR A 40 -2.09 0.33 4.03
C TYR A 40 -1.60 0.97 5.33
N SER A 41 -0.81 0.22 6.10
CA SER A 41 0.00 0.73 7.20
C SER A 41 1.47 0.45 6.94
N PHE A 42 2.36 1.32 7.43
CA PHE A 42 3.80 1.22 7.24
C PHE A 42 4.52 1.21 8.59
N ARG A 43 5.70 0.58 8.62
CA ARG A 43 6.65 0.64 9.75
C ARG A 43 8.08 0.52 9.24
N VAL A 44 9.05 1.08 9.96
CA VAL A 44 10.46 1.06 9.57
C VAL A 44 11.32 0.50 10.71
N ALA A 45 12.35 -0.29 10.38
CA ALA A 45 13.38 -0.73 11.32
C ALA A 45 14.77 -0.35 10.78
N ALA A 46 15.69 -0.01 11.69
CA ALA A 46 17.07 0.26 11.36
C ALA A 46 17.87 -1.06 11.37
N VAL A 47 18.72 -1.29 10.38
CA VAL A 47 19.56 -2.50 10.29
C VAL A 47 21.03 -2.11 10.40
N ASN A 48 21.72 -2.74 11.33
CA ASN A 48 23.17 -2.69 11.53
C ASN A 48 23.79 -4.05 11.17
N ASP A 49 25.12 -4.14 11.22
CA ASP A 49 25.86 -5.40 10.97
C ASP A 49 25.53 -6.55 11.90
N ILE A 50 25.06 -6.20 13.09
CA ILE A 50 24.68 -7.15 14.12
C ILE A 50 23.23 -7.64 13.90
N GLY A 51 22.38 -6.82 13.26
CA GLY A 51 20.97 -7.15 13.06
C GLY A 51 20.06 -5.93 12.94
N ALA A 52 18.75 -6.21 12.87
CA ALA A 52 17.69 -5.20 12.84
C ALA A 52 17.32 -4.74 14.25
N SER A 53 17.00 -3.44 14.40
CA SER A 53 16.36 -2.88 15.57
C SER A 53 14.89 -3.29 15.65
N ASP A 54 14.24 -2.94 16.75
CA ASP A 54 12.79 -2.91 16.81
C ASP A 54 12.21 -1.98 15.73
N PHE A 55 10.99 -2.30 15.30
CA PHE A 55 10.25 -1.47 14.37
C PHE A 55 9.77 -0.18 15.05
N SER A 56 9.67 0.88 14.25
CA SER A 56 8.99 2.12 14.62
C SER A 56 7.52 1.88 14.97
N ALA A 57 6.91 2.89 15.58
CA ALA A 57 5.45 2.97 15.63
C ALA A 57 4.86 2.80 14.21
N VAL A 58 3.75 2.08 14.14
CA VAL A 58 3.01 1.88 12.90
C VAL A 58 2.38 3.22 12.49
N THR A 59 2.50 3.57 11.21
CA THR A 59 1.85 4.78 10.70
C THR A 59 0.34 4.65 10.76
N ASN A 60 -0.38 5.78 10.75
CA ASN A 60 -1.81 5.78 10.49
C ASN A 60 -2.11 5.03 9.18
N GLU A 61 -3.29 4.41 9.10
CA GLU A 61 -3.76 3.78 7.87
C GLU A 61 -3.92 4.86 6.79
N VAL A 62 -3.29 4.66 5.64
CA VAL A 62 -3.39 5.54 4.48
C VAL A 62 -3.99 4.78 3.31
N GLN A 63 -4.91 5.42 2.61
CA GLN A 63 -5.57 4.83 1.44
C GLN A 63 -4.85 5.24 0.17
N THR A 64 -4.54 4.28 -0.69
CA THR A 64 -4.06 4.56 -2.04
C THR A 64 -5.17 5.19 -2.88
N LEU A 65 -4.79 6.03 -3.84
CA LEU A 65 -5.74 6.60 -4.79
C LEU A 65 -6.43 5.47 -5.58
N PRO A 66 -7.69 5.65 -5.98
CA PRO A 66 -8.31 4.78 -6.97
C PRO A 66 -7.53 4.90 -8.29
N ASP A 67 -7.26 3.77 -8.94
CA ASP A 67 -6.78 3.77 -10.31
C ASP A 67 -7.97 3.94 -11.27
N LYS A 68 -7.69 4.21 -12.54
CA LYS A 68 -8.72 4.16 -13.59
C LYS A 68 -9.48 2.82 -13.50
N PRO A 69 -10.81 2.80 -13.70
CA PRO A 69 -11.54 1.55 -13.77
C PRO A 69 -10.94 0.66 -14.87
N ASP A 70 -10.61 -0.59 -14.55
CA ASP A 70 -9.92 -1.51 -15.47
C ASP A 70 -10.81 -2.04 -16.62
N GLY A 71 -11.97 -1.43 -16.85
CA GLY A 71 -12.83 -1.83 -17.95
C GLY A 71 -14.12 -1.03 -18.09
N SER A 72 -14.77 -1.26 -19.23
CA SER A 72 -16.14 -0.80 -19.49
C SER A 72 -17.08 -1.30 -18.39
N PRO A 73 -18.09 -0.52 -17.99
CA PRO A 73 -19.08 -0.96 -17.02
C PRO A 73 -19.70 -2.29 -17.48
N GLN A 74 -19.53 -3.33 -16.68
CA GLN A 74 -20.21 -4.59 -16.86
C GLN A 74 -21.57 -4.51 -16.15
N ASN A 75 -22.60 -5.13 -16.73
CA ASN A 75 -23.97 -5.19 -16.21
C ASN A 75 -24.83 -3.93 -16.44
N VAL A 76 -24.84 -3.39 -17.67
CA VAL A 76 -25.87 -2.44 -18.09
C VAL A 76 -27.22 -3.16 -18.14
N LYS A 77 -27.99 -3.08 -17.05
CA LYS A 77 -29.40 -3.51 -17.04
C LYS A 77 -30.24 -2.40 -17.66
N ILE A 78 -30.69 -2.63 -18.88
CA ILE A 78 -31.72 -1.83 -19.53
C ILE A 78 -33.07 -2.25 -18.97
N SER A 79 -33.65 -1.48 -18.05
CA SER A 79 -35.08 -1.58 -17.75
C SER A 79 -35.83 -0.74 -18.76
N ALA A 80 -36.40 -1.38 -19.79
CA ALA A 80 -37.33 -0.72 -20.70
C ALA A 80 -38.54 -0.22 -19.89
N VAL A 81 -38.73 1.09 -19.83
CA VAL A 81 -39.95 1.69 -19.28
C VAL A 81 -40.80 2.11 -20.47
N THR A 82 -41.70 1.24 -20.93
CA THR A 82 -42.76 1.62 -21.87
C THR A 82 -43.89 2.23 -21.06
N ARG A 83 -44.05 3.57 -21.13
CA ARG A 83 -45.28 4.22 -20.70
C ARG A 83 -46.20 4.33 -21.91
N THR A 84 -47.11 3.38 -22.06
CA THR A 84 -48.28 3.57 -22.91
C THR A 84 -49.22 4.57 -22.23
N SER A 85 -49.50 5.68 -22.89
CA SER A 85 -50.63 6.58 -22.61
C SER A 85 -51.13 7.13 -23.93
#